data_AF-A0A6G1IXM2-F1
#
_entry.id   AF-A0A6G1IXM2-F1
#
_cell.length_a   1.000
_cell.length_b   1.000
_cell.length_c   1.000
_cell.angle_alpha   90.00
_cell.angle_beta   90.00
_cell.angle_gamma   90.00
#
_symmetry.space_group_name_H-M   'P 1'
#
loop_
_entity.id
_entity.type
_entity.pdbx_description
1 polymer ?
#
loop_
_entity_poly.entity_id
_entity_poly.type
_entity_poly.pdbx_seq_one_letter_code
_entity_poly.pdbx_strand_id
1 'polypeptide(L)'
;MSRPQTSVPPRNPTTTLPPAKQQSRIPKSAISDMLPYCTNGAPLTEAQVIALSDLAGSLKEVMLLALQAKMDERVATDLVRAVGQEAADGIVEFFSDEFEV
;
A
#
# COMPACT_ATOMS: atom_id res chain seq x y z
N MET A 1 -30.57 -48.16 -54.84
CA MET A 1 -31.74 -47.30 -54.63
C MET A 1 -31.50 -46.47 -53.37
N SER A 2 -31.59 -45.15 -53.56
CA SER A 2 -31.64 -43.96 -52.68
C SER A 2 -31.38 -44.04 -51.17
N ARG A 3 -30.49 -43.15 -50.71
CA ARG A 3 -30.37 -42.62 -49.34
C ARG A 3 -31.64 -41.85 -48.91
N PRO A 4 -31.85 -41.68 -47.61
CA PRO A 4 -32.38 -40.41 -47.09
C PRO A 4 -31.34 -39.68 -46.23
N GLN A 5 -31.21 -38.39 -46.50
CA GLN A 5 -30.54 -37.39 -45.66
C GLN A 5 -31.36 -37.15 -44.38
N THR A 6 -30.68 -36.89 -43.27
CA THR A 6 -31.29 -36.20 -42.12
C THR A 6 -30.29 -35.22 -41.50
N SER A 7 -30.61 -33.93 -41.70
CA SER A 7 -30.34 -32.73 -40.90
C SER A 7 -29.07 -32.60 -40.01
N VAL A 8 -28.27 -31.58 -40.30
CA VAL A 8 -27.52 -30.75 -39.31
C VAL A 8 -28.42 -29.58 -38.88
N PRO A 9 -28.35 -29.00 -37.64
CA PRO A 9 -27.19 -28.24 -37.10
C PRO A 9 -27.13 -28.22 -35.52
N PRO A 10 -26.49 -27.27 -34.78
CA PRO A 10 -25.39 -26.32 -35.04
C PRO A 10 -24.18 -26.45 -34.07
N ARG A 11 -23.14 -25.69 -34.42
CA ARG A 11 -21.90 -25.32 -33.69
C ARG A 11 -22.05 -25.04 -32.19
N ASN A 12 -21.12 -25.56 -31.40
CA ASN A 12 -20.56 -24.87 -30.25
C ASN A 12 -19.03 -24.94 -30.34
N PRO A 13 -18.31 -23.89 -30.79
CA PRO A 13 -16.97 -23.71 -30.30
C PRO A 13 -17.14 -23.28 -28.84
N THR A 14 -16.74 -24.14 -27.91
CA THR A 14 -16.48 -23.72 -26.54
C THR A 14 -15.39 -22.66 -26.64
N THR A 15 -15.81 -21.40 -26.75
CA THR A 15 -14.95 -20.24 -26.50
C THR A 15 -14.56 -20.39 -25.05
N THR A 16 -13.41 -21.04 -24.82
CA THR A 16 -12.68 -20.91 -23.58
C THR A 16 -12.32 -19.44 -23.48
N LEU A 17 -13.20 -18.69 -22.81
CA LEU A 17 -12.89 -17.34 -22.38
C LEU A 17 -11.53 -17.43 -21.68
N PRO A 18 -10.54 -16.59 -22.04
CA PRO A 18 -9.33 -16.51 -21.24
C PRO A 18 -9.78 -16.20 -19.81
N PRO A 19 -9.18 -16.84 -18.78
CA PRO A 19 -9.48 -16.46 -17.41
C PRO A 19 -9.30 -14.95 -17.33
N ALA A 20 -10.38 -14.25 -16.98
CA ALA A 20 -10.34 -12.84 -16.69
C ALA A 20 -9.14 -12.68 -15.77
N LYS A 21 -8.12 -11.94 -16.24
CA LYS A 21 -6.97 -11.58 -15.43
C LYS A 21 -7.58 -11.11 -14.13
N GLN A 22 -7.44 -11.92 -13.08
CA GLN A 22 -7.63 -11.45 -11.73
C GLN A 22 -6.58 -10.35 -11.65
N GLN A 23 -7.02 -9.12 -11.96
CA GLN A 23 -6.44 -7.95 -11.36
C GLN A 23 -6.53 -8.31 -9.89
N SER A 24 -5.41 -8.81 -9.37
CA SER A 24 -5.03 -8.59 -8.00
C SER A 24 -5.28 -7.12 -7.80
N ARG A 25 -6.48 -6.79 -7.33
CA ARG A 25 -6.69 -5.58 -6.57
C ARG A 25 -5.68 -5.78 -5.47
N ILE A 26 -4.50 -5.19 -5.65
CA ILE A 26 -3.52 -5.01 -4.60
C ILE A 26 -4.42 -4.59 -3.42
N PRO A 27 -4.52 -5.42 -2.37
CA PRO A 27 -5.36 -5.05 -1.25
C PRO A 27 -4.89 -3.64 -0.91
N LYS A 28 -5.80 -2.65 -0.97
CA LYS A 28 -5.49 -1.29 -0.51
C LYS A 28 -4.81 -1.51 0.82
N SER A 29 -3.50 -1.28 0.84
CA SER A 29 -2.68 -1.86 1.89
C SER A 29 -3.18 -1.21 3.16
N ALA A 30 -3.34 -1.97 4.24
CA ALA A 30 -3.67 -1.38 5.53
C ALA A 30 -2.73 -0.20 5.86
N ILE A 31 -1.52 -0.23 5.29
CA ILE A 31 -0.54 0.84 5.25
C ILE A 31 -1.10 2.13 4.63
N SER A 32 -1.62 2.12 3.39
CA SER A 32 -2.20 3.31 2.76
C SER A 32 -3.43 3.87 3.49
N ASP A 33 -4.19 3.02 4.17
CA ASP A 33 -5.38 3.46 4.92
C ASP A 33 -5.04 3.94 6.35
N MET A 34 -3.97 3.43 6.98
CA MET A 34 -3.59 3.77 8.36
C MET A 34 -2.48 4.81 8.45
N LEU A 35 -1.46 4.78 7.57
CA LEU A 35 -0.33 5.73 7.61
C LEU A 35 -0.73 7.21 7.64
N PRO A 36 -1.79 7.66 6.93
CA PRO A 36 -2.23 9.06 7.04
C PRO A 36 -2.47 9.52 8.47
N TYR A 37 -2.81 8.62 9.39
CA TYR A 37 -3.16 8.94 10.77
C TYR A 37 -2.06 8.59 11.78
N CYS A 38 -0.91 8.09 11.33
CA CYS A 38 0.24 7.76 12.18
C CYS A 38 1.10 9.01 12.47
N THR A 39 0.48 10.10 12.89
CA THR A 39 1.12 11.39 13.19
C THR A 39 0.30 12.17 14.21
N ASN A 40 0.97 12.91 15.08
CA ASN A 40 0.33 13.89 15.95
C ASN A 40 0.10 15.18 15.15
N GLY A 41 -1.14 15.38 14.68
CA GLY A 41 -1.53 16.58 13.95
C GLY A 41 -2.44 16.32 12.76
N ALA A 42 -2.20 17.05 11.67
CA ALA A 42 -2.95 16.88 10.43
C ALA A 42 -2.59 15.54 9.76
N PRO A 43 -3.56 14.85 9.14
CA PRO A 43 -3.26 13.62 8.42
C PRO A 43 -2.22 13.83 7.33
N LEU A 44 -1.34 12.83 7.12
CA LEU A 44 -0.34 12.89 6.06
C LEU A 44 -1.01 12.96 4.69
N THR A 45 -0.45 13.80 3.83
CA THR A 45 -0.85 13.88 2.42
C THR A 45 -0.46 12.59 1.68
N GLU A 46 -1.12 12.30 0.56
CA GLU A 46 -0.81 11.13 -0.27
C GLU A 46 0.68 11.11 -0.69
N ALA A 47 1.25 12.27 -1.02
CA ALA A 47 2.67 12.40 -1.36
C ALA A 47 3.59 12.00 -0.20
N GLN A 48 3.26 12.43 1.03
CA GLN A 48 4.01 12.06 2.23
C GLN A 48 3.88 10.56 2.55
N VAL A 49 2.70 9.98 2.36
CA VAL A 49 2.46 8.54 2.56
C VAL A 49 3.27 7.71 1.57
N ILE A 50 3.35 8.13 0.31
CA ILE A 50 4.17 7.49 -0.71
C ILE A 50 5.66 7.57 -0.33
N ALA A 51 6.16 8.78 -0.02
CA ALA A 51 7.56 8.98 0.35
C ALA A 51 7.95 8.20 1.62
N LEU A 52 7.04 8.11 2.60
CA LEU A 52 7.24 7.31 3.81
C LEU A 52 7.23 5.81 3.51
N SER A 53 6.38 5.35 2.59
CA SER A 53 6.32 3.96 2.15
C SER A 53 7.57 3.53 1.37
N ASP A 54 8.23 4.46 0.68
CA ASP A 54 9.50 4.23 0.00
C ASP A 54 10.67 4.08 1.01
N LEU A 55 10.59 4.75 2.17
CA LEU A 55 11.56 4.60 3.27
C LEU A 55 11.31 3.34 4.10
N ALA A 56 10.04 2.98 4.29
CA ALA A 56 9.61 1.89 5.15
C ALA A 56 8.43 1.15 4.50
N GLY A 57 8.65 -0.10 4.10
CA GLY A 57 7.65 -0.91 3.38
C GLY A 57 6.51 -1.43 4.26
N SER A 58 6.52 -1.13 5.56
CA SER A 58 5.51 -1.58 6.52
C SER A 58 5.33 -0.61 7.69
N LEU A 59 4.15 -0.65 8.32
CA LEU A 59 3.87 0.16 9.51
C LEU A 59 4.86 -0.12 10.66
N LYS A 60 5.29 -1.37 10.81
CA LYS A 60 6.31 -1.74 11.80
C LYS A 60 7.65 -1.06 11.52
N GLU A 61 8.06 -1.00 10.25
CA GLU A 61 9.29 -0.31 9.85
C GLU A 61 9.16 1.21 10.06
N VAL A 62 7.98 1.80 9.80
CA VAL A 62 7.73 3.22 10.10
C VAL A 62 7.87 3.49 11.60
N MET A 63 7.29 2.66 12.46
CA MET A 63 7.43 2.78 13.91
C MET A 63 8.90 2.69 14.34
N LEU A 64 9.66 1.70 13.83
CA LEU A 64 11.08 1.57 14.15
C LEU A 64 11.90 2.77 13.65
N LEU A 65 11.60 3.27 12.45
CA LEU A 65 12.23 4.45 11.87
C LEU A 65 11.99 5.69 12.74
N ALA A 66 10.75 5.90 13.21
CA ALA A 66 10.37 7.00 14.08
C ALA A 66 11.09 6.94 15.44
N LEU A 67 11.13 5.75 16.07
CA LEU A 67 11.85 5.55 17.32
C LEU A 67 13.36 5.75 17.16
N GLN A 68 13.93 5.33 16.03
CA GLN A 68 15.35 5.54 15.73
C GLN A 68 15.67 7.02 15.47
N ALA A 69 14.79 7.76 14.78
CA ALA A 69 14.95 9.19 14.53
C ALA A 69 15.07 10.02 15.83
N LYS A 70 14.46 9.57 16.94
CA LYS A 70 14.62 10.19 18.26
C LYS A 70 16.04 10.08 18.82
N MET A 71 16.79 9.05 18.42
CA MET A 71 18.14 8.76 18.94
C MET A 71 19.25 9.08 17.93
N ASP A 72 18.93 9.11 16.64
CA ASP A 72 19.88 9.29 15.54
C ASP A 72 19.45 10.43 14.61
N GLU A 73 20.20 11.54 14.67
CA GLU A 73 19.96 12.75 13.89
C GLU A 73 20.01 12.50 12.36
N ARG A 74 20.76 11.50 11.90
CA ARG A 74 20.81 11.15 10.47
C ARG A 74 19.49 10.57 10.01
N VAL A 75 18.92 9.68 10.81
CA VAL A 75 17.61 9.07 10.54
C VAL A 75 16.50 10.12 10.62
N ALA A 76 16.58 11.04 11.59
CA ALA A 76 15.68 12.19 11.64
C ALA A 76 15.77 13.05 10.38
N THR A 77 16.98 13.32 9.90
CA THR A 77 17.21 14.10 8.68
C THR A 77 16.61 13.42 7.44
N ASP A 78 16.78 12.10 7.32
CA ASP A 78 16.22 11.34 6.19
C ASP A 78 14.68 11.31 6.22
N LEU A 79 14.09 11.20 7.42
CA LEU A 79 12.64 11.30 7.60
C LEU A 79 12.11 12.69 7.22
N VAL A 80 12.74 13.76 7.72
CA VAL A 80 12.41 15.16 7.38
C VAL A 80 12.52 15.40 5.87
N ARG A 81 13.52 14.83 5.21
CA ARG A 81 13.68 14.94 3.74
C ARG A 81 12.55 14.28 2.97
N ALA A 82 11.99 13.18 3.48
CA ALA A 82 10.92 12.46 2.81
C ALA A 82 9.55 13.10 3.01
N VAL A 83 9.23 13.53 4.24
CA VAL A 83 7.86 13.96 4.57
C VAL A 83 7.74 15.45 4.95
N GLY A 84 8.86 16.16 5.12
CA GLY A 84 8.90 17.53 5.65
C GLY A 84 9.00 17.56 7.17
N GLN A 85 9.47 18.70 7.71
CA GLN A 85 9.76 18.85 9.14
C GLN A 85 8.54 18.59 10.03
N GLU A 86 7.42 19.28 9.76
CA GLU A 86 6.20 19.19 10.57
C GLU A 86 5.64 17.76 10.62
N ALA A 87 5.60 17.07 9.48
CA ALA A 87 5.12 15.69 9.44
C ALA A 87 6.11 14.72 10.11
N ALA A 88 7.41 14.93 9.96
CA ALA A 88 8.42 14.10 10.63
C ALA A 88 8.30 14.23 12.16
N ASP A 89 8.16 15.45 12.67
CA ASP A 89 7.99 15.71 14.10
C ASP A 89 6.72 15.02 14.63
N GLY A 90 5.59 15.17 13.93
CA GLY A 90 4.33 14.53 14.32
C GLY A 90 4.38 13.00 14.28
N ILE A 91 5.07 12.39 13.31
CA ILE A 91 5.27 10.94 13.24
C ILE A 91 6.13 10.46 14.42
N VAL A 92 7.24 11.16 14.69
CA VAL A 92 8.15 10.81 15.80
C VAL A 92 7.43 10.92 17.13
N GLU A 93 6.66 11.98 17.34
CA GLU A 93 5.87 12.19 18.55
C GLU A 93 4.81 11.09 18.72
N PHE A 94 4.01 10.82 17.67
CA PHE A 94 2.97 9.78 17.67
C PHE A 94 3.49 8.41 18.12
N PHE A 95 4.62 7.96 17.56
CA PHE A 95 5.19 6.67 17.93
C PHE A 95 6.06 6.71 19.19
N SER A 96 6.43 7.90 19.69
CA SER A 96 7.19 8.02 20.93
C SER A 96 6.28 8.03 22.16
N ASP A 97 5.11 8.67 22.06
CA ASP A 97 4.15 8.78 23.16
C ASP A 97 3.54 7.43 23.54
N GLU A 98 3.45 6.49 22.59
CA GLU A 98 2.97 5.13 22.88
C GLU A 98 4.00 4.27 23.64
N PHE A 99 5.27 4.67 23.71
CA PHE A 99 6.35 3.90 24.32
C PHE A 99 7.18 4.78 25.27
N GLU A 100 6.58 5.25 26.37
CA GLU A 100 7.35 5.74 27.52
C GLU A 100 8.14 4.57 28.16
N VAL A 101 9.45 4.74 28.31
CA VAL A 101 10.37 3.87 29.08
C VAL A 101 10.67 4.46 30.43
#